data_AF-A0A7Y2T980-F1
#
_entry.id   AF-A0A7Y2T980-F1
#
_cell.length_a   1.000
_cell.length_b   1.000
_cell.length_c   1.000
_cell.angle_alpha   90.00
_cell.angle_beta   90.00
_cell.angle_gamma   90.00
#
_symmetry.space_group_name_H-M   'P 1'
#
loop_
_entity.id
_entity.type
_entity.pdbx_description
1 polymer ?
#
loop_
_entity_poly.entity_id
_entity_poly.type
_entity_poly.pdbx_seq_one_letter_code
_entity_poly.pdbx_strand_id
1 'polypeptide(L)'
;MKKLMLLVLIPFGFLLAEGGIENSEKESSPIYNPFKPPAAQSKVYYGGNVGFRFWNNYFYLGVYPLVGYKVTPKFSVGGKLGYAYISDSRYDPTFNTSNYGGSIFTRYRIVPQIYLHGEFMYFSYERISSFNVANNSYNTERVWVPFILLGGGYSQMVSPNVWVFVEVLFDVLQDSNSPYKNWDPFVSFGVGAGF
;
A
#
# COMPACT_ATOMS: atom_id res chain seq x y z
N MET A 1 -24.25 -14.65 20.72
CA MET A 1 -23.04 -15.46 20.53
C MET A 1 -21.86 -14.52 20.36
N LYS A 2 -20.98 -14.38 21.36
CA LYS A 2 -19.86 -13.44 21.35
C LYS A 2 -18.75 -14.00 20.44
N LYS A 3 -18.41 -13.30 19.35
CA LYS A 3 -17.31 -13.70 18.46
C LYS A 3 -15.99 -13.30 19.11
N LEU A 4 -15.16 -14.30 19.37
CA LEU A 4 -13.80 -14.16 19.89
C LEU A 4 -12.89 -13.66 18.77
N MET A 5 -12.36 -12.44 18.88
CA MET A 5 -11.32 -11.94 17.99
C MET A 5 -9.99 -12.58 18.40
N LEU A 6 -9.45 -13.44 17.52
CA LEU A 6 -8.10 -13.99 17.69
C LEU A 6 -7.11 -12.98 17.09
N LEU A 7 -6.43 -12.23 17.96
CA LEU A 7 -5.34 -11.33 17.60
C LEU A 7 -4.06 -12.17 17.44
N VAL A 8 -3.63 -12.40 16.21
CA VAL A 8 -2.33 -13.07 15.95
C VAL A 8 -1.24 -11.99 16.01
N LEU A 9 -0.61 -11.88 17.18
CA LEU A 9 0.66 -11.18 17.37
C LEU A 9 1.79 -12.07 16.85
N ILE A 10 2.38 -11.71 15.71
CA ILE A 10 3.64 -12.32 15.26
C ILE A 10 4.77 -11.51 15.91
N PRO A 11 5.56 -12.08 16.83
CA PRO A 11 6.74 -11.40 17.36
C PRO A 11 7.83 -11.44 16.30
N PHE A 12 8.12 -10.30 15.68
CA PHE A 12 9.26 -10.13 14.78
C PHE A 12 10.53 -9.91 15.61
N GLY A 13 11.04 -10.98 16.21
CA GLY A 13 12.34 -10.99 16.88
C GLY A 13 13.43 -11.32 15.88
N PHE A 14 14.17 -10.31 15.41
CA PHE A 14 15.47 -10.55 14.75
C PHE A 14 16.57 -10.38 15.79
N LEU A 15 17.16 -11.52 16.16
CA LEU A 15 18.32 -11.66 17.01
C LEU A 15 19.57 -11.28 16.20
N LEU A 16 20.40 -10.38 16.73
CA LEU A 16 21.73 -10.10 16.22
C LEU A 16 22.61 -11.34 16.45
N ALA A 17 23.13 -11.90 15.36
CA ALA A 17 24.24 -12.83 15.41
C ALA A 17 25.52 -12.06 15.04
N GLU A 18 26.26 -11.61 16.04
CA GLU A 18 27.68 -11.30 15.91
C GLU A 18 28.45 -12.63 15.83
N GLY A 19 29.28 -12.79 14.80
CA GLY A 19 30.19 -13.93 14.73
C GLY A 19 30.86 -14.10 13.37
N GLY A 20 32.09 -13.60 13.24
CA GLY A 20 33.13 -14.33 12.52
C GLY A 20 33.87 -13.63 11.38
N ILE A 21 35.08 -13.17 11.73
CA ILE A 21 36.33 -13.20 10.96
C ILE A 21 36.57 -12.09 9.92
N GLU A 22 37.49 -11.23 10.34
CA GLU A 22 38.20 -10.15 9.67
C GLU A 22 39.14 -10.68 8.58
N ASN A 23 38.91 -10.30 7.32
CA ASN A 23 39.95 -10.24 6.30
C ASN A 23 40.10 -8.77 5.91
N SER A 24 41.11 -8.12 6.48
CA SER A 24 41.50 -6.76 6.15
C SER A 24 42.31 -6.75 4.85
N GLU A 25 41.63 -6.69 3.71
CA GLU A 25 42.21 -6.03 2.54
C GLU A 25 42.09 -4.52 2.77
N LYS A 26 43.23 -3.83 2.87
CA LYS A 26 43.29 -2.36 2.94
C LYS A 26 42.80 -1.79 1.60
N GLU A 27 41.50 -1.67 1.47
CA GLU A 27 40.90 -0.76 0.49
C GLU A 27 41.23 0.66 0.97
N SER A 28 42.00 1.38 0.15
CA SER A 28 42.38 2.76 0.43
C SER A 28 41.12 3.58 0.66
N SER A 29 40.90 4.00 1.92
CA SER A 29 39.73 4.79 2.27
C SER A 29 39.67 6.01 1.35
N PRO A 30 38.54 6.26 0.66
CA PRO A 30 38.40 7.44 -0.17
C PRO A 30 38.67 8.65 0.72
N ILE A 31 39.55 9.55 0.26
CA ILE A 31 39.89 10.80 0.95
C ILE A 31 38.58 11.48 1.35
N TYR A 32 38.34 11.58 2.66
CA TYR A 32 37.19 12.28 3.21
C TYR A 32 37.30 13.73 2.76
N ASN A 33 36.47 14.11 1.79
CA ASN A 33 36.36 15.49 1.36
C ASN A 33 35.24 16.14 2.20
N PRO A 34 35.58 16.96 3.21
CA PRO A 34 34.58 17.63 4.06
C PRO A 34 33.70 18.63 3.28
N PHE A 35 34.02 18.90 2.02
CA PHE A 35 33.26 19.77 1.11
C PHE A 35 32.42 19.00 0.10
N LYS A 36 32.42 17.65 0.11
CA LYS A 36 31.45 16.89 -0.68
C LYS A 36 30.08 17.08 0.00
N PRO A 37 29.12 17.77 -0.65
CA PRO A 37 27.76 17.82 -0.11
C PRO A 37 27.30 16.38 0.14
N PRO A 38 26.55 16.09 1.23
CA PRO A 38 25.87 14.81 1.35
C PRO A 38 25.22 14.55 0.00
N ALA A 39 25.51 13.40 -0.62
CA ALA A 39 25.02 13.08 -1.96
C ALA A 39 23.53 13.44 -1.98
N ALA A 40 23.16 14.42 -2.80
CA ALA A 40 21.87 15.10 -2.69
C ALA A 40 20.77 14.05 -2.63
N GLN A 41 20.21 13.84 -1.44
CA GLN A 41 19.27 12.75 -1.21
C GLN A 41 18.10 12.99 -2.15
N SER A 42 17.81 12.02 -3.02
CA SER A 42 16.79 12.19 -4.05
C SER A 42 15.50 12.67 -3.41
N LYS A 43 14.94 13.77 -3.92
CA LYS A 43 13.64 14.26 -3.48
C LYS A 43 12.51 13.33 -3.96
N VAL A 44 12.76 12.54 -5.00
CA VAL A 44 11.81 11.55 -5.53
C VAL A 44 12.03 10.21 -4.86
N TYR A 45 10.94 9.57 -4.47
CA TYR A 45 10.90 8.22 -3.96
C TYR A 45 9.84 7.39 -4.66
N TYR A 46 10.05 6.08 -4.66
CA TYR A 46 9.17 5.11 -5.27
C TYR A 46 8.74 4.08 -4.23
N GLY A 47 7.67 3.37 -4.51
CA GLY A 47 7.28 2.23 -3.70
C GLY A 47 5.97 1.65 -4.15
N GLY A 48 5.28 1.02 -3.24
CA GLY A 48 3.92 0.56 -3.44
C GLY A 48 3.51 -0.41 -2.36
N ASN A 49 2.27 -0.87 -2.46
CA ASN A 49 1.78 -1.97 -1.64
C ASN A 49 1.15 -3.06 -2.51
N VAL A 50 1.08 -4.25 -1.94
CA VAL A 50 0.39 -5.40 -2.52
C VAL A 50 -0.66 -5.85 -1.52
N GLY A 51 -1.88 -6.04 -1.98
CA GLY A 51 -2.97 -6.61 -1.21
C GLY A 51 -3.27 -7.99 -1.73
N PHE A 52 -3.44 -8.97 -0.83
CA PHE A 52 -3.91 -10.30 -1.23
C PHE A 52 -4.92 -10.81 -0.21
N ARG A 53 -5.91 -11.57 -0.69
CA ARG A 53 -6.86 -12.30 0.16
C ARG A 53 -7.26 -13.57 -0.56
N PHE A 54 -7.06 -14.70 0.11
CA PHE A 54 -7.52 -16.00 -0.36
C PHE A 54 -8.28 -16.67 0.78
N TRP A 55 -9.61 -16.75 0.66
CA TRP A 55 -10.45 -17.34 1.69
C TRP A 55 -11.80 -17.79 1.12
N ASN A 56 -12.23 -19.02 1.45
CA ASN A 56 -13.57 -19.53 1.13
C ASN A 56 -14.00 -19.25 -0.34
N ASN A 57 -13.23 -19.75 -1.30
CA ASN A 57 -13.48 -19.61 -2.74
C ASN A 57 -13.46 -18.16 -3.27
N TYR A 58 -12.87 -17.23 -2.51
CA TYR A 58 -12.61 -15.86 -2.94
C TYR A 58 -11.11 -15.62 -3.03
N PHE A 59 -10.66 -15.16 -4.20
CA PHE A 59 -9.30 -14.72 -4.47
C PHE A 59 -9.29 -13.23 -4.82
N TYR A 60 -8.37 -12.49 -4.22
CA TYR A 60 -8.09 -11.09 -4.49
C TYR A 60 -6.59 -10.88 -4.54
N LEU A 61 -6.13 -10.16 -5.56
CA LEU A 61 -4.76 -9.70 -5.70
C LEU A 61 -4.77 -8.26 -6.21
N GLY A 62 -4.20 -7.33 -5.46
CA GLY A 62 -4.07 -5.93 -5.82
C GLY A 62 -2.62 -5.46 -5.75
N VAL A 63 -2.24 -4.59 -6.68
CA VAL A 63 -0.92 -3.95 -6.73
C VAL A 63 -1.10 -2.45 -6.86
N TYR A 64 -0.34 -1.69 -6.06
CA TYR A 64 -0.50 -0.25 -5.94
C TYR A 64 0.86 0.45 -5.95
N PRO A 65 1.52 0.56 -7.12
CA PRO A 65 2.77 1.31 -7.22
C PRO A 65 2.53 2.79 -6.92
N LEU A 66 3.50 3.41 -6.26
CA LEU A 66 3.48 4.82 -5.89
C LEU A 66 4.77 5.53 -6.26
N VAL A 67 4.64 6.81 -6.57
CA VAL A 67 5.73 7.77 -6.70
C VAL A 67 5.44 8.96 -5.80
N GLY A 68 6.46 9.45 -5.11
CA GLY A 68 6.35 10.61 -4.25
C GLY A 68 7.51 11.56 -4.38
N TYR A 69 7.26 12.82 -4.02
CA TYR A 69 8.20 13.92 -4.05
C TYR A 69 8.22 14.62 -2.68
N LYS A 70 9.41 14.75 -2.11
CA LYS A 70 9.65 15.50 -0.87
C LYS A 70 9.71 16.99 -1.17
N VAL A 71 8.63 17.68 -0.82
CA VAL A 71 8.55 19.15 -0.88
C VAL A 71 9.40 19.74 0.24
N THR A 72 9.33 19.16 1.44
CA THR A 72 10.18 19.49 2.60
C THR A 72 10.66 18.20 3.27
N PRO A 73 11.57 18.25 4.27
CA PRO A 73 11.97 17.05 5.02
C PRO A 73 10.81 16.31 5.70
N LYS A 74 9.74 17.04 6.05
CA LYS A 74 8.56 16.47 6.71
C LYS A 74 7.37 16.29 5.78
N PHE A 75 7.25 17.08 4.72
CA PHE A 75 6.08 17.09 3.84
C PHE A 75 6.42 16.52 2.45
N SER A 76 5.61 15.57 2.00
CA SER A 76 5.72 14.98 0.67
C SER A 76 4.36 14.86 0.01
N VAL A 77 4.36 14.94 -1.32
CA VAL A 77 3.19 14.73 -2.16
C VAL A 77 3.47 13.60 -3.13
N GLY A 78 2.46 13.01 -3.74
CA GLY A 78 2.68 11.95 -4.71
C GLY A 78 1.40 11.42 -5.31
N GLY A 79 1.53 10.32 -6.04
CA GLY A 79 0.41 9.60 -6.60
C GLY A 79 0.60 8.10 -6.55
N LYS A 80 -0.51 7.38 -6.62
CA LYS A 80 -0.54 5.93 -6.76
C LYS A 80 -1.34 5.56 -8.01
N LEU A 81 -0.93 4.49 -8.67
CA LEU A 81 -1.80 3.74 -9.57
C LEU A 81 -2.24 2.49 -8.83
N GLY A 82 -3.35 1.89 -9.23
CA GLY A 82 -3.66 0.56 -8.73
C GLY A 82 -4.52 -0.26 -9.65
N TYR A 83 -4.32 -1.56 -9.52
CA TYR A 83 -5.03 -2.60 -10.23
C TYR A 83 -5.29 -3.75 -9.25
N ALA A 84 -6.51 -4.25 -9.23
CA ALA A 84 -6.90 -5.38 -8.42
C ALA A 84 -7.73 -6.38 -9.22
N TYR A 85 -7.32 -7.63 -9.19
CA TYR A 85 -8.06 -8.75 -9.76
C TYR A 85 -8.80 -9.48 -8.65
N ILE A 86 -10.05 -9.84 -8.92
CA ILE A 86 -10.90 -10.64 -8.05
C ILE A 86 -11.42 -11.84 -8.84
N SER A 87 -11.35 -13.01 -8.21
CA SER A 87 -12.04 -14.21 -8.67
C SER A 87 -12.89 -14.75 -7.51
N ASP A 88 -14.19 -14.83 -7.73
CA ASP A 88 -15.16 -15.22 -6.72
C ASP A 88 -15.98 -16.42 -7.20
N SER A 89 -15.51 -17.60 -6.83
CA SER A 89 -16.17 -18.89 -7.12
C SER A 89 -17.27 -19.23 -6.12
N ARG A 90 -17.70 -18.27 -5.28
CA ARG A 90 -18.94 -18.39 -4.49
C ARG A 90 -20.17 -18.10 -5.35
N TYR A 91 -19.99 -17.46 -6.50
CA TYR A 91 -20.99 -17.29 -7.54
C TYR A 91 -20.97 -18.48 -8.52
N ASP A 92 -22.12 -18.74 -9.15
CA ASP A 92 -22.27 -19.72 -10.23
C ASP A 92 -22.91 -19.03 -11.46
N PRO A 93 -22.16 -18.84 -12.56
CA PRO A 93 -20.75 -19.23 -12.77
C PRO A 93 -19.77 -18.41 -11.92
N THR A 94 -18.49 -18.79 -11.87
CA THR A 94 -17.47 -17.98 -11.15
C THR A 94 -17.42 -16.55 -11.67
N PHE A 95 -17.48 -15.58 -10.75
CA PHE A 95 -17.41 -14.17 -11.09
C PHE A 95 -15.96 -13.66 -11.06
N ASN A 96 -15.43 -13.26 -12.22
CA ASN A 96 -14.09 -12.69 -12.34
C ASN A 96 -14.20 -11.21 -12.71
N THR A 97 -13.42 -10.36 -12.04
CA THR A 97 -13.47 -8.93 -12.28
C THR A 97 -12.13 -8.24 -12.02
N SER A 98 -11.95 -7.08 -12.65
CA SER A 98 -10.78 -6.21 -12.46
C SER A 98 -11.21 -4.79 -12.09
N ASN A 99 -10.60 -4.28 -11.02
CA ASN A 99 -10.78 -2.91 -10.55
C ASN A 99 -9.47 -2.15 -10.77
N TYR A 100 -9.58 -0.89 -11.16
CA TYR A 100 -8.40 -0.07 -11.43
C TYR A 100 -8.69 1.40 -11.18
N GLY A 101 -7.62 2.16 -10.97
CA GLY A 101 -7.74 3.58 -10.74
C GLY A 101 -6.42 4.17 -10.30
N GLY A 102 -6.51 5.33 -9.67
CA GLY A 102 -5.35 6.03 -9.16
C GLY A 102 -5.72 6.98 -8.05
N SER A 103 -4.69 7.55 -7.46
CA SER A 103 -4.84 8.52 -6.39
C SER A 103 -3.72 9.54 -6.40
N ILE A 104 -4.00 10.67 -5.77
CA ILE A 104 -3.00 11.64 -5.36
C ILE A 104 -3.01 11.73 -3.84
N PHE A 105 -1.84 11.92 -3.24
CA PHE A 105 -1.72 11.92 -1.80
C PHE A 105 -0.76 13.00 -1.31
N THR A 106 -0.92 13.31 -0.03
CA THR A 106 0.00 14.10 0.77
C THR A 106 0.36 13.33 2.04
N ARG A 107 1.61 13.49 2.49
CA ARG A 107 2.14 12.88 3.71
C ARG A 107 2.86 13.91 4.53
N TYR A 108 2.59 13.92 5.84
CA TYR A 108 3.27 14.77 6.80
C TYR A 108 3.88 13.92 7.91
N ARG A 109 5.22 13.88 7.96
CA ARG A 109 5.98 13.14 8.99
C ARG A 109 6.03 13.94 10.28
N ILE A 110 5.43 13.39 11.33
CA ILE A 110 5.49 13.93 12.69
C ILE A 110 6.89 13.67 13.25
N VAL A 111 7.32 12.40 13.15
CA VAL A 111 8.66 11.90 13.42
C VAL A 111 9.11 11.04 12.21
N PRO A 112 10.40 10.67 12.08
CA PRO A 112 10.88 9.93 10.90
C PRO A 112 10.07 8.66 10.59
N GLN A 113 9.57 7.98 11.63
CA GLN A 113 8.84 6.73 11.50
C GLN A 113 7.32 6.90 11.36
N ILE A 114 6.72 8.00 11.83
CA ILE A 114 5.25 8.15 11.88
C ILE A 114 4.82 9.31 11.00
N TYR A 115 3.85 9.06 10.13
CA TYR A 115 3.29 10.07 9.24
C TYR A 115 1.76 10.09 9.27
N LEU A 116 1.21 11.28 9.06
CA LEU A 116 -0.17 11.48 8.65
C LEU A 116 -0.25 11.39 7.13
N HIS A 117 -1.38 10.90 6.64
CA HIS A 117 -1.62 10.66 5.22
C HIS A 117 -3.02 11.12 4.84
N GLY A 118 -3.11 11.91 3.78
CA GLY A 118 -4.36 12.30 3.14
C GLY A 118 -4.30 11.96 1.65
N GLU A 119 -5.33 11.30 1.15
CA GLU A 119 -5.35 10.77 -0.21
C GLU A 119 -6.73 10.92 -0.85
N PHE A 120 -6.76 11.47 -2.06
CA PHE A 120 -7.93 11.44 -2.92
C PHE A 120 -7.74 10.30 -3.93
N MET A 121 -8.63 9.31 -3.87
CA MET A 121 -8.59 8.12 -4.69
C MET A 121 -9.83 8.04 -5.58
N TYR A 122 -9.66 7.61 -6.84
CA TYR A 122 -10.75 7.43 -7.79
C TYR A 122 -10.57 6.10 -8.51
N PHE A 123 -11.52 5.18 -8.29
CA PHE A 123 -11.42 3.80 -8.78
C PHE A 123 -12.66 3.37 -9.55
N SER A 124 -12.44 2.64 -10.63
CA SER A 124 -13.46 1.93 -11.37
C SER A 124 -13.67 0.56 -10.75
N TYR A 125 -14.91 0.29 -10.35
CA TYR A 125 -15.37 -1.01 -9.90
C TYR A 125 -16.33 -1.60 -10.91
N GLU A 126 -16.15 -2.87 -11.22
CA GLU A 126 -17.09 -3.62 -12.03
C GLU A 126 -18.03 -4.43 -11.13
N ARG A 127 -19.33 -4.30 -11.40
CA ARG A 127 -20.43 -4.80 -10.58
C ARG A 127 -21.37 -5.64 -11.42
N ILE A 128 -21.95 -6.66 -10.83
CA ILE A 128 -23.01 -7.44 -11.47
C ILE A 128 -24.26 -6.57 -11.57
N SER A 129 -24.74 -6.34 -12.79
CA SER A 129 -25.98 -5.60 -13.05
C SER A 129 -27.18 -6.54 -13.20
N SER A 130 -26.99 -7.68 -13.86
CA SER A 130 -28.01 -8.71 -14.03
C SER A 130 -27.40 -10.09 -14.33
N PHE A 131 -28.21 -11.13 -14.21
CA PHE A 131 -27.84 -12.49 -14.63
C PHE A 131 -28.54 -12.86 -15.94
N ASN A 132 -27.77 -13.30 -16.93
CA ASN A 132 -28.25 -13.76 -18.22
C ASN A 132 -28.42 -15.28 -18.20
N VAL A 133 -29.69 -15.72 -18.10
CA VAL A 133 -30.05 -17.14 -18.04
C VAL A 133 -29.73 -17.87 -19.35
N ALA A 134 -29.83 -17.21 -20.51
CA ALA A 134 -29.64 -17.86 -21.81
C ALA A 134 -28.19 -18.32 -22.02
N ASN A 135 -27.23 -17.57 -21.48
CA ASN A 135 -25.80 -17.83 -21.63
C ASN A 135 -25.12 -18.25 -20.32
N ASN A 136 -25.90 -18.44 -19.24
CA ASN A 136 -25.41 -18.73 -17.90
C ASN A 136 -24.26 -17.79 -17.48
N SER A 137 -24.46 -16.48 -17.61
CA SER A 137 -23.39 -15.47 -17.38
C SER A 137 -23.90 -14.22 -16.65
N TYR A 138 -23.00 -13.50 -15.98
CA TYR A 138 -23.31 -12.19 -15.39
C TYR A 138 -23.09 -11.08 -16.40
N ASN A 139 -24.07 -10.18 -16.54
CA ASN A 139 -23.85 -8.88 -17.13
C ASN A 139 -23.25 -7.96 -16.08
N THR A 140 -22.27 -7.16 -16.48
CA THR A 140 -21.59 -6.23 -15.58
C THR A 140 -21.70 -4.80 -16.06
N GLU A 141 -21.61 -3.88 -15.11
CA GLU A 141 -21.46 -2.46 -15.35
C GLU A 141 -20.28 -1.91 -14.55
N ARG A 142 -19.72 -0.79 -15.01
CA ARG A 142 -18.63 -0.10 -14.32
C ARG A 142 -19.11 1.17 -13.67
N VAL A 143 -18.79 1.31 -12.39
CA VAL A 143 -19.07 2.50 -11.60
C VAL A 143 -17.74 3.07 -11.12
N TRP A 144 -17.59 4.37 -11.27
CA TRP A 144 -16.46 5.10 -10.72
C TRP A 144 -16.79 5.64 -9.35
N VAL A 145 -15.88 5.42 -8.40
CA VAL A 145 -16.11 5.72 -7.00
C VAL A 145 -14.97 6.61 -6.50
N PRO A 146 -15.28 7.82 -6.02
CA PRO A 146 -14.33 8.67 -5.33
C PRO A 146 -14.20 8.27 -3.85
N PHE A 147 -13.02 8.52 -3.28
CA PHE A 147 -12.74 8.35 -1.87
C PHE A 147 -11.87 9.50 -1.37
N ILE A 148 -12.06 9.87 -0.11
CA ILE A 148 -11.13 10.75 0.62
C ILE A 148 -10.61 9.94 1.79
N LEU A 149 -9.40 9.42 1.66
CA LEU A 149 -8.77 8.57 2.65
C LEU A 149 -7.89 9.42 3.59
N LEU A 150 -8.20 9.38 4.88
CA LEU A 150 -7.44 10.06 5.93
C LEU A 150 -6.95 9.07 6.97
N GLY A 151 -5.72 9.27 7.44
CA GLY A 151 -5.17 8.47 8.53
C GLY A 151 -3.67 8.66 8.64
N GLY A 152 -2.95 7.57 8.83
CA GLY A 152 -1.51 7.62 8.98
C GLY A 152 -0.85 6.26 8.85
N GLY A 153 0.47 6.27 8.96
CA GLY A 153 1.25 5.07 8.88
C GLY A 153 2.54 5.13 9.68
N TYR A 154 3.12 3.95 9.83
CA TYR A 154 4.43 3.74 10.41
C TYR A 154 5.35 3.19 9.32
N SER A 155 6.52 3.80 9.15
CA SER A 155 7.55 3.39 8.21
C SER A 155 8.88 3.14 8.92
N GLN A 156 9.58 2.07 8.52
CA GLN A 156 10.88 1.71 9.05
C GLN A 156 11.86 1.41 7.91
N MET A 157 13.07 1.95 8.00
CA MET A 157 14.15 1.59 7.09
C MET A 157 14.63 0.17 7.39
N VAL A 158 14.73 -0.66 6.36
CA VAL A 158 15.24 -2.04 6.44
C VAL A 158 16.62 -2.20 5.80
N SER A 159 17.03 -1.22 4.99
CA SER A 159 18.32 -1.13 4.33
C SER A 159 18.56 0.33 3.93
N PRO A 160 19.79 0.76 3.58
CA PRO A 160 20.00 2.07 2.98
C PRO A 160 19.05 2.30 1.81
N ASN A 161 18.24 3.35 1.89
CA ASN A 161 17.23 3.74 0.90
C ASN A 161 16.03 2.81 0.74
N VAL A 162 15.91 1.70 1.48
CA VAL A 162 14.73 0.82 1.43
C VAL A 162 13.97 0.88 2.74
N TRP A 163 12.66 1.05 2.66
CA TRP A 163 11.79 1.12 3.81
C TRP A 163 10.54 0.27 3.60
N VAL A 164 10.01 -0.26 4.69
CA VAL A 164 8.71 -0.91 4.74
C VAL A 164 7.74 -0.03 5.52
N PHE A 165 6.45 -0.18 5.25
CA PHE A 165 5.43 0.56 5.98
C PHE A 165 4.14 -0.21 6.17
N VAL A 166 3.43 0.19 7.21
CA VAL A 166 2.02 -0.12 7.42
C VAL A 166 1.26 1.19 7.51
N GLU A 167 0.10 1.27 6.85
CA GLU A 167 -0.79 2.42 6.94
C GLU A 167 -2.23 1.98 7.19
N VAL A 168 -2.95 2.81 7.95
CA VAL A 168 -4.36 2.64 8.28
C VAL A 168 -5.06 3.95 7.91
N LEU A 169 -5.99 3.87 6.96
CA LEU A 169 -6.74 5.01 6.46
C LEU A 169 -8.25 4.75 6.57
N PHE A 170 -9.03 5.81 6.70
CA PHE A 170 -10.48 5.78 6.71
C PHE A 170 -11.00 6.64 5.57
N ASP A 171 -11.98 6.12 4.82
CA ASP A 171 -12.72 6.95 3.88
C ASP A 171 -13.66 7.88 4.64
N VAL A 172 -13.51 9.20 4.46
CA VAL A 172 -14.42 10.19 5.05
C VAL A 172 -15.47 10.68 4.05
N LEU A 173 -15.33 10.36 2.77
CA LEU A 173 -16.30 10.75 1.75
C LEU A 173 -17.55 9.87 1.82
N GLN A 174 -17.39 8.56 2.06
CA GLN A 174 -18.50 7.62 2.30
C GLN A 174 -19.50 7.60 1.12
N ASP A 175 -18.99 7.55 -0.11
CA ASP A 175 -19.81 7.53 -1.32
C ASP A 175 -20.77 6.32 -1.32
N SER A 176 -22.02 6.52 -1.73
CA SER A 176 -23.03 5.44 -1.77
C SER A 176 -22.68 4.32 -2.74
N ASN A 177 -21.83 4.60 -3.71
CA ASN A 177 -21.25 3.60 -4.61
C ASN A 177 -19.97 3.00 -4.04
N SER A 178 -19.57 3.22 -2.80
CA SER A 178 -18.45 2.47 -2.21
C SER A 178 -18.79 0.98 -2.06
N PRO A 179 -17.91 0.05 -2.46
CA PRO A 179 -18.09 -1.38 -2.17
C PRO A 179 -17.67 -1.75 -0.74
N TYR A 180 -17.11 -0.81 0.02
CA TYR A 180 -16.67 -1.01 1.40
C TYR A 180 -17.73 -0.55 2.38
N LYS A 181 -17.77 -1.14 3.59
CA LYS A 181 -18.70 -0.67 4.62
C LYS A 181 -18.23 0.65 5.18
N ASN A 182 -19.19 1.43 5.67
CA ASN A 182 -18.88 2.71 6.26
C ASN A 182 -17.93 2.55 7.43
N TRP A 183 -16.89 3.40 7.45
CA TRP A 183 -15.81 3.41 8.42
C TRP A 183 -14.95 2.13 8.52
N ASP A 184 -15.06 1.18 7.58
CA ASP A 184 -14.11 0.08 7.51
C ASP A 184 -12.70 0.63 7.17
N PRO A 185 -11.65 0.24 7.92
CA PRO A 185 -10.31 0.75 7.69
C PRO A 185 -9.66 0.13 6.46
N PHE A 186 -8.99 0.96 5.67
CA PHE A 186 -8.05 0.55 4.63
C PHE A 186 -6.68 0.33 5.28
N VAL A 187 -6.34 -0.94 5.50
CA VAL A 187 -5.03 -1.34 6.04
C VAL A 187 -4.13 -1.80 4.89
N SER A 188 -2.97 -1.18 4.74
CA SER A 188 -2.02 -1.50 3.66
C SER A 188 -0.62 -1.74 4.21
N PHE A 189 0.09 -2.71 3.62
CA PHE A 189 1.50 -3.00 3.88
C PHE A 189 2.30 -2.81 2.60
N GLY A 190 3.39 -2.07 2.66
CA GLY A 190 4.14 -1.75 1.46
C GLY A 190 5.64 -1.63 1.69
N VAL A 191 6.33 -1.45 0.57
CA VAL A 191 7.77 -1.23 0.49
C VAL A 191 8.04 0.01 -0.36
N GLY A 192 9.13 0.70 -0.09
CA GLY A 192 9.58 1.80 -0.92
C GLY A 192 11.10 1.89 -1.00
N ALA A 193 11.54 2.60 -2.03
CA ALA A 193 12.94 2.86 -2.35
C ALA A 193 13.16 4.35 -2.60
N GLY A 194 14.29 4.87 -2.14
CA GLY A 194 14.61 6.29 -2.13
C GLY A 194 14.00 6.94 -0.90
N PHE A 195 14.75 7.02 0.19
CA PHE A 195 14.30 7.68 1.41
C PHE A 195 15.44 8.50 1.99
#